data_AF-A0A4P6UN88-F1
#
_entry.id   AF-A0A4P6UN88-F1
#
_cell.length_a   1.000
_cell.length_b   1.000
_cell.length_c   1.000
_cell.angle_alpha   90.00
_cell.angle_beta   90.00
_cell.angle_gamma   90.00
#
_symmetry.space_group_name_H-M   'P 1'
#
loop_
_entity.id
_entity.type
_entity.pdbx_description
1 polymer ?
#
loop_
_entity_poly.entity_id
_entity_poly.type
_entity_poly.pdbx_seq_one_letter_code
_entity_poly.pdbx_strand_id
1 'polypeptide(L)'
;MMRHVGAGGKVAKTLYTFTACHSLLNMPNHGQGMTLALGDARAASPWRIIQTEALANGSVMVTLKSLSAFAIVPAVDYAQIAPEHRPPVAEAIDRLLNSAFRETPTSVVDHCRSALTVLISRWLVQSGREKDDALALDLGPLAKRMEANEMTCVANAAQIVARLHARGKPNEQQARGLRPPEGGDDEFALESVGLTLREFGWAVR
;
A
#
# COMPACT_ATOMS: atom_id res chain seq x y z
N MET A 1 3.55 -10.13 19.98
CA MET A 1 3.73 -10.09 18.51
C MET A 1 5.23 -10.08 18.24
N MET A 2 5.81 -11.18 17.73
CA MET A 2 7.26 -11.29 17.56
C MET A 2 7.53 -11.84 16.16
N ARG A 3 7.86 -10.96 15.22
CA ARG A 3 8.42 -11.38 13.93
C ARG A 3 9.83 -11.87 14.22
N HIS A 4 10.08 -13.17 14.11
CA HIS A 4 11.44 -13.69 14.10
C HIS A 4 12.09 -13.26 12.78
N VAL A 5 12.79 -12.13 12.81
CA VAL A 5 13.63 -11.66 11.71
C VAL A 5 14.91 -12.48 11.75
N GLY A 6 15.16 -13.28 10.72
CA GLY A 6 16.42 -14.00 10.59
C GLY A 6 17.58 -13.03 10.39
N ALA A 7 18.79 -13.44 10.76
CA ALA A 7 20.02 -12.67 10.54
C ALA A 7 20.12 -12.26 9.06
N GLY A 8 19.99 -10.96 8.78
CA GLY A 8 20.03 -10.39 7.42
C GLY A 8 18.72 -9.80 6.89
N GLY A 9 17.69 -9.59 7.72
CA GLY A 9 16.44 -8.91 7.30
C GLY A 9 15.53 -9.79 6.42
N LYS A 10 15.86 -11.07 6.27
CA LYS A 10 15.03 -12.05 5.56
C LYS A 10 13.98 -12.61 6.53
N VAL A 11 12.71 -12.52 6.14
CA VAL A 11 11.61 -13.17 6.86
C VAL A 11 11.75 -14.68 6.66
N ALA A 12 11.91 -15.43 7.77
CA ALA A 12 11.93 -16.89 7.71
C ALA A 12 10.56 -17.39 7.23
N LYS A 13 10.54 -18.09 6.10
CA LYS A 13 9.33 -18.73 5.55
C LYS A 13 9.41 -20.22 5.83
N THR A 14 8.45 -20.74 6.60
CA THR A 14 8.27 -22.20 6.74
C THR A 14 7.31 -22.66 5.65
N LEU A 15 7.80 -23.51 4.74
CA LEU A 15 7.00 -24.10 3.66
C LEU A 15 6.39 -25.41 4.15
N TYR A 16 5.09 -25.58 3.95
CA TYR A 16 4.38 -26.81 4.23
C TYR A 16 3.77 -27.33 2.94
N THR A 17 4.05 -28.58 2.57
CA THR A 17 3.38 -29.26 1.44
C THR A 17 1.91 -29.53 1.75
N PHE A 18 1.59 -29.69 3.03
CA PHE A 18 0.25 -29.78 3.59
C PHE A 18 0.30 -29.29 5.05
N THR A 19 -0.61 -28.40 5.45
CA THR A 19 -0.83 -28.03 6.85
C THR A 19 -2.27 -28.35 7.20
N ALA A 20 -2.47 -29.18 8.22
CA ALA A 20 -3.79 -29.35 8.81
C ALA A 20 -4.18 -28.03 9.49
N CYS A 21 -5.14 -27.32 8.92
CA CYS A 21 -5.63 -26.04 9.43
C CYS A 21 -6.23 -26.14 10.85
N HIS A 22 -6.46 -27.36 11.38
CA HIS A 22 -6.81 -27.59 12.78
C HIS A 22 -5.84 -26.95 13.77
N SER A 23 -4.55 -26.84 13.43
CA SER A 23 -3.58 -26.15 14.30
C SER A 23 -3.91 -24.66 14.49
N LEU A 24 -4.52 -24.00 13.50
CA LEU A 24 -4.93 -22.60 13.58
C LEU A 24 -6.00 -22.40 14.64
N LEU A 25 -6.92 -23.35 14.83
CA LEU A 25 -7.97 -23.27 15.85
C LEU A 25 -7.42 -23.15 17.27
N ASN A 26 -6.21 -23.68 17.51
CA ASN A 26 -5.55 -23.67 18.81
C ASN A 26 -4.57 -22.49 18.98
N MET A 27 -4.39 -21.67 17.94
CA MET A 27 -3.57 -20.45 18.04
C MET A 27 -4.36 -19.30 18.68
N PRO A 28 -3.68 -18.29 19.26
CA PRO A 28 -4.33 -17.06 19.69
C PRO A 28 -5.20 -16.47 18.58
N ASN A 29 -6.43 -16.08 18.92
CA ASN A 29 -7.44 -15.57 17.97
C ASN A 29 -7.67 -16.48 16.76
N HIS A 30 -7.47 -17.80 16.92
CA HIS A 30 -7.59 -18.78 15.85
C HIS A 30 -6.73 -18.46 14.61
N GLY A 31 -5.60 -17.78 14.82
CA GLY A 31 -4.70 -17.33 13.75
C GLY A 31 -5.14 -16.09 12.98
N GLN A 32 -6.24 -15.42 13.38
CA GLN A 32 -6.68 -14.17 12.74
C GLN A 32 -5.58 -13.10 12.77
N GLY A 33 -5.41 -12.40 11.65
CA GLY A 33 -4.37 -11.39 11.44
C GLY A 33 -3.02 -11.97 10.97
N MET A 34 -2.80 -13.28 11.07
CA MET A 34 -1.58 -13.91 10.55
C MET A 34 -1.52 -13.85 9.02
N THR A 35 -0.31 -13.82 8.48
CA THR A 35 -0.07 -13.88 7.02
C THR A 35 0.27 -15.31 6.61
N LEU A 36 -0.55 -15.87 5.73
CA LEU A 36 -0.36 -17.15 5.07
C LEU A 36 0.21 -16.92 3.67
N ALA A 37 1.24 -17.67 3.28
CA ALA A 37 1.71 -17.67 1.91
C ALA A 37 1.06 -18.85 1.16
N LEU A 38 0.35 -18.58 0.07
CA LEU A 38 -0.25 -19.59 -0.80
C LEU A 38 0.54 -19.73 -2.10
N GLY A 39 0.99 -20.94 -2.40
CA GLY A 39 1.77 -21.27 -3.59
C GLY A 39 2.93 -22.21 -3.27
N ASP A 40 3.95 -22.20 -4.11
CA ASP A 40 5.15 -23.02 -3.96
C ASP A 40 6.41 -22.17 -3.74
N ALA A 41 7.58 -22.82 -3.71
CA ALA A 41 8.86 -22.15 -3.51
C ALA A 41 9.24 -21.17 -4.63
N ARG A 42 8.67 -21.32 -5.83
CA ARG A 42 8.94 -20.50 -7.02
C ARG A 42 7.93 -19.36 -7.15
N ALA A 43 6.68 -19.56 -6.74
CA ALA A 43 5.63 -18.56 -6.79
C ALA A 43 4.68 -18.71 -5.60
N ALA A 44 4.68 -17.72 -4.71
CA ALA A 44 3.75 -17.65 -3.58
C ALA A 44 3.17 -16.24 -3.43
N SER A 45 1.89 -16.18 -3.07
CA SER A 45 1.14 -14.95 -2.80
C SER A 45 0.85 -14.82 -1.30
N PRO A 46 0.97 -13.63 -0.69
CA PRO A 46 0.63 -13.42 0.71
C PRO A 46 -0.87 -13.16 0.90
N TRP A 47 -1.43 -13.73 1.96
CA TRP A 47 -2.84 -13.64 2.34
C TRP A 47 -2.98 -13.43 3.84
N ARG A 48 -3.90 -12.57 4.27
CA ARG A 48 -4.22 -12.40 5.68
C ARG A 48 -5.39 -13.31 6.07
N ILE A 49 -5.24 -14.04 7.17
CA ILE A 49 -6.33 -14.81 7.77
C ILE A 49 -7.30 -13.81 8.41
N ILE A 50 -8.54 -13.77 7.93
CA ILE A 50 -9.59 -12.91 8.51
C ILE A 50 -10.56 -13.72 9.38
N GLN A 51 -10.70 -15.02 9.12
CA GLN A 51 -11.54 -15.91 9.93
C GLN A 51 -11.04 -17.34 9.83
N THR A 52 -11.17 -18.08 10.93
CA THR A 52 -10.93 -19.52 11.02
C THR A 52 -12.08 -20.12 11.80
N GLU A 53 -12.76 -21.11 11.26
CA GLU A 53 -13.90 -21.75 11.91
C GLU A 53 -13.95 -23.26 11.66
N ALA A 54 -14.49 -23.99 12.64
CA ALA A 54 -14.78 -25.41 12.50
C ALA A 54 -16.19 -25.60 11.91
N LEU A 55 -16.27 -26.33 10.81
CA LEU A 55 -17.54 -26.69 10.18
C LEU A 55 -18.17 -27.89 10.90
N ALA A 56 -19.49 -28.08 10.70
CA ALA A 56 -20.25 -29.18 11.29
C ALA A 56 -19.70 -30.58 10.93
N ASN A 57 -18.99 -30.71 9.80
CA ASN A 57 -18.35 -31.96 9.38
C ASN A 57 -16.93 -32.16 9.96
N GLY A 58 -16.49 -31.32 10.89
CA GLY A 58 -15.17 -31.37 11.51
C GLY A 58 -14.03 -30.80 10.66
N SER A 59 -14.31 -30.30 9.45
CA SER A 59 -13.33 -29.59 8.62
C SER A 59 -13.10 -28.17 9.14
N VAL A 60 -11.94 -27.59 8.85
CA VAL A 60 -11.64 -26.19 9.18
C VAL A 60 -11.77 -25.34 7.92
N MET A 61 -12.60 -24.30 7.99
CA MET A 61 -12.70 -23.28 6.97
C MET A 61 -11.85 -22.07 7.38
N VAL A 62 -11.02 -21.60 6.45
CA VAL A 62 -10.16 -20.42 6.65
C VAL A 62 -10.50 -19.39 5.59
N THR A 63 -10.96 -18.22 6.02
CA THR A 63 -11.27 -17.10 5.14
C THR A 63 -10.05 -16.20 5.03
N LEU A 64 -9.66 -15.88 3.79
CA LEU A 64 -8.43 -15.16 3.48
C LEU A 64 -8.73 -13.85 2.75
N LYS A 65 -8.02 -12.78 3.12
CA LYS A 65 -7.97 -11.53 2.37
C LYS A 65 -6.64 -11.46 1.62
N SER A 66 -6.68 -11.19 0.32
CA SER A 66 -5.45 -11.01 -0.48
C SER A 66 -4.65 -9.83 0.05
N LEU A 67 -3.33 -10.01 0.22
CA LEU A 67 -2.38 -8.93 0.45
C LEU A 67 -1.67 -8.61 -0.87
N SER A 68 -2.45 -8.16 -1.85
CA SER A 68 -1.96 -7.78 -3.17
C SER A 68 -2.27 -6.32 -3.45
N ALA A 69 -1.29 -5.59 -3.99
CA ALA A 69 -1.47 -4.18 -4.35
C ALA A 69 -2.49 -4.04 -5.47
N PHE A 70 -2.59 -5.03 -6.35
CA PHE A 70 -3.56 -5.06 -7.44
C PHE A 70 -5.01 -5.17 -6.96
N ALA A 71 -5.25 -5.62 -5.71
CA ALA A 71 -6.58 -5.61 -5.11
C ALA A 71 -6.91 -4.27 -4.42
N ILE A 72 -5.89 -3.44 -4.15
CA ILE A 72 -6.00 -2.19 -3.39
C ILE A 72 -5.96 -0.97 -4.34
N VAL A 73 -4.93 -0.95 -5.20
CA VAL A 73 -4.72 0.04 -6.25
C VAL A 73 -5.49 -0.42 -7.50
N PRO A 74 -6.50 0.34 -7.95
CA PRO A 74 -7.28 -0.02 -9.13
C PRO A 74 -6.41 0.06 -10.40
N ALA A 75 -6.81 -0.67 -11.43
CA ALA A 75 -6.24 -0.50 -12.76
C ALA A 75 -6.46 0.95 -13.25
N VAL A 76 -5.45 1.51 -13.92
CA VAL A 76 -5.49 2.90 -14.41
C VAL A 76 -6.09 2.95 -15.82
N ASP A 77 -7.10 3.80 -16.00
CA ASP A 77 -7.65 4.17 -17.30
C ASP A 77 -6.79 5.30 -17.92
N TYR A 78 -5.77 4.90 -18.68
CA TYR A 78 -4.87 5.84 -19.36
C TYR A 78 -5.56 6.70 -20.43
N ALA A 79 -6.79 6.38 -20.85
CA ALA A 79 -7.55 7.23 -21.76
C ALA A 79 -7.94 8.57 -21.10
N GLN A 80 -8.09 8.59 -19.78
CA GLN A 80 -8.41 9.80 -19.00
C GLN A 80 -7.19 10.68 -18.70
N ILE A 81 -5.99 10.22 -19.05
CA ILE A 81 -4.73 10.91 -18.79
C ILE A 81 -4.21 11.53 -20.10
N ALA A 82 -3.81 12.79 -20.04
CA ALA A 82 -3.21 13.51 -21.15
C ALA A 82 -1.95 12.78 -21.65
N PRO A 83 -1.73 12.66 -22.97
CA PRO A 83 -0.64 11.87 -23.54
C PRO A 83 0.74 12.13 -22.92
N GLU A 84 1.06 13.39 -22.64
CA GLU A 84 2.31 13.85 -22.03
C GLU A 84 2.50 13.38 -20.58
N HIS A 85 1.42 13.00 -19.88
CA HIS A 85 1.46 12.56 -18.49
C HIS A 85 1.37 11.05 -18.34
N ARG A 86 1.00 10.32 -19.39
CA ARG A 86 0.86 8.84 -19.34
C ARG A 86 2.17 8.14 -18.96
N PRO A 87 3.34 8.44 -19.56
CA PRO A 87 4.57 7.70 -19.23
C PRO A 87 5.00 7.87 -17.76
N PRO A 88 5.05 9.10 -17.18
CA PRO A 88 5.36 9.28 -15.78
C PRO A 88 4.37 8.58 -14.83
N VAL A 89 3.07 8.62 -15.15
CA VAL A 89 2.05 7.94 -14.34
C VAL A 89 2.23 6.43 -14.41
N ALA A 90 2.45 5.87 -15.61
CA ALA A 90 2.67 4.44 -15.78
C ALA A 90 3.91 3.96 -15.02
N GLU A 91 5.02 4.69 -15.10
CA GLU A 91 6.25 4.36 -14.37
C GLU A 91 6.03 4.39 -12.84
N ALA A 92 5.33 5.41 -12.35
CA ALA A 92 5.04 5.56 -10.92
C ALA A 92 4.17 4.42 -10.39
N ILE A 93 3.15 4.01 -11.15
CA ILE A 93 2.24 2.91 -10.79
C ILE A 93 2.96 1.56 -10.88
N ASP A 94 3.74 1.32 -11.94
CA ASP A 94 4.50 0.07 -12.08
C ASP A 94 5.52 -0.10 -10.95
N ARG A 95 6.27 0.95 -10.62
CA ARG A 95 7.21 0.94 -9.48
C ARG A 95 6.49 0.61 -8.17
N LEU A 96 5.36 1.27 -7.92
CA LEU A 96 4.56 1.01 -6.72
C LEU A 96 4.10 -0.46 -6.64
N LEU A 97 3.52 -0.98 -7.71
CA LEU A 97 2.98 -2.34 -7.76
C LEU A 97 4.08 -3.40 -7.58
N ASN A 98 5.27 -3.15 -8.14
CA ASN A 98 6.42 -4.05 -8.00
C ASN A 98 6.99 -4.08 -6.57
N SER A 99 6.81 -3.01 -5.79
CA SER A 99 7.41 -2.86 -4.45
C SER A 99 6.45 -3.14 -3.29
N ALA A 100 5.14 -2.90 -3.46
CA ALA A 100 4.12 -2.81 -2.42
C ALA A 100 4.01 -3.97 -1.41
N PHE A 101 4.47 -5.18 -1.76
CA PHE A 101 4.43 -6.36 -0.86
C PHE A 101 5.76 -7.14 -0.81
N ARG A 102 6.82 -6.59 -1.41
CA ARG A 102 8.16 -7.20 -1.43
C ARG A 102 9.15 -6.48 -0.53
N GLU A 103 8.84 -5.24 -0.16
CA GLU A 103 9.74 -4.35 0.57
C GLU A 103 9.26 -4.10 2.01
N THR A 104 10.04 -3.32 2.75
CA THR A 104 9.68 -2.93 4.12
C THR A 104 8.56 -1.88 4.11
N PRO A 105 7.75 -1.76 5.19
CA PRO A 105 6.68 -0.76 5.25
C PRO A 105 7.16 0.68 4.98
N THR A 106 8.37 1.01 5.46
CA THR A 106 8.99 2.32 5.20
C THR A 106 9.24 2.55 3.71
N SER A 107 9.70 1.53 2.99
CA SER A 107 9.96 1.60 1.55
C SER A 107 8.66 1.69 0.75
N VAL A 108 7.65 0.90 1.12
CA VAL A 108 6.31 0.95 0.48
C VAL A 108 5.69 2.35 0.64
N VAL A 109 5.77 2.95 1.84
CA VAL A 109 5.31 4.32 2.07
C VAL A 109 6.04 5.34 1.19
N ASP A 110 7.35 5.15 0.96
CA ASP A 110 8.13 6.04 0.09
C ASP A 110 7.72 5.93 -1.39
N HIS A 111 7.46 4.71 -1.87
CA HIS A 111 6.90 4.48 -3.21
C HIS A 111 5.51 5.10 -3.35
N CYS A 112 4.63 4.93 -2.35
CA CYS A 112 3.31 5.56 -2.32
C CYS A 112 3.42 7.09 -2.35
N ARG A 113 4.35 7.67 -1.56
CA ARG A 113 4.60 9.12 -1.55
C ARG A 113 5.01 9.60 -2.93
N SER A 114 5.94 8.90 -3.57
CA SER A 114 6.42 9.24 -4.91
C SER A 114 5.33 9.11 -5.97
N ALA A 115 4.52 8.05 -5.91
CA ALA A 115 3.37 7.87 -6.79
C ALA A 115 2.35 8.98 -6.63
N LEU A 116 1.95 9.33 -5.40
CA LEU A 116 1.02 10.42 -5.13
C LEU A 116 1.54 11.78 -5.63
N THR A 117 2.84 12.06 -5.48
CA THR A 117 3.46 13.29 -6.03
C THR A 117 3.25 13.37 -7.55
N VAL A 118 3.50 12.27 -8.27
CA VAL A 118 3.28 12.22 -9.72
C VAL A 118 1.80 12.36 -10.05
N LEU A 119 0.93 11.55 -9.46
CA LEU A 119 -0.50 11.57 -9.76
C LEU A 119 -1.12 12.96 -9.53
N ILE A 120 -0.89 13.54 -8.35
CA ILE A 120 -1.48 14.82 -7.95
C ILE A 120 -0.98 15.96 -8.83
N SER A 121 0.34 16.05 -9.03
CA SER A 121 0.90 17.14 -9.85
C SER A 121 0.39 17.10 -11.29
N ARG A 122 0.34 15.90 -11.90
CA ARG A 122 -0.16 15.72 -13.27
C ARG A 122 -1.65 15.99 -13.39
N TRP A 123 -2.45 15.58 -12.41
CA TRP A 123 -3.88 15.88 -12.40
C TRP A 123 -4.16 17.38 -12.27
N LEU A 124 -3.43 18.09 -11.39
CA LEU A 124 -3.58 19.54 -11.20
C LEU A 124 -3.27 20.32 -12.48
N VAL A 125 -2.20 19.95 -13.20
CA VAL A 125 -1.83 20.60 -14.47
C VAL A 125 -2.81 20.26 -15.58
N GLN A 126 -3.12 18.98 -15.78
CA GLN A 126 -4.05 18.54 -16.84
C GLN A 126 -5.47 19.10 -16.65
N SER A 127 -5.94 19.24 -15.41
CA SER A 127 -7.25 19.82 -15.11
C SER A 127 -7.29 21.34 -15.25
N GLY A 128 -6.16 22.00 -15.54
CA GLY A 128 -6.04 23.45 -15.64
C GLY A 128 -6.17 24.19 -14.31
N ARG A 129 -6.06 23.47 -13.19
CA ARG A 129 -6.20 24.02 -11.82
C ARG A 129 -4.93 24.68 -11.31
N GLU A 130 -3.78 24.23 -11.79
CA GLU A 130 -2.47 24.80 -11.51
C GLU A 130 -1.62 24.84 -12.78
N LYS A 131 -0.51 25.58 -12.72
CA LYS A 131 0.48 25.64 -13.81
C LYS A 131 1.55 24.56 -13.64
N ASP A 132 2.42 24.46 -14.63
CA ASP A 132 3.51 23.46 -14.68
C ASP A 132 4.49 23.54 -13.49
N ASP A 133 4.51 24.62 -12.72
CA ASP A 133 5.31 24.71 -11.50
C ASP A 133 4.87 23.69 -10.44
N ALA A 134 3.60 23.25 -10.48
CA ALA A 134 3.11 22.16 -9.63
C ALA A 134 3.85 20.83 -9.87
N LEU A 135 4.43 20.62 -11.06
CA LEU A 135 5.16 19.40 -11.39
C LEU A 135 6.47 19.22 -10.61
N ALA A 136 7.02 20.32 -10.06
CA ALA A 136 8.26 20.32 -9.29
C ALA A 136 8.03 20.25 -7.76
N LEU A 137 6.76 20.25 -7.33
CA LEU A 137 6.42 20.28 -5.91
C LEU A 137 6.49 18.90 -5.27
N ASP A 138 6.90 18.87 -4.00
CA ASP A 138 6.77 17.69 -3.14
C ASP A 138 5.32 17.43 -2.71
N LEU A 139 5.07 16.22 -2.21
CA LEU A 139 3.73 15.79 -1.78
C LEU A 139 3.07 16.71 -0.74
N GLY A 140 3.85 17.25 0.21
CA GLY A 140 3.32 18.13 1.26
C GLY A 140 2.72 19.42 0.69
N PRO A 141 3.48 20.21 -0.09
CA PRO A 141 2.93 21.35 -0.84
C PRO A 141 1.77 20.98 -1.77
N LEU A 142 1.88 19.88 -2.52
CA LEU A 142 0.80 19.40 -3.39
C LEU A 142 -0.49 19.12 -2.63
N ALA A 143 -0.40 18.55 -1.43
CA ALA A 143 -1.57 18.29 -0.60
C ALA A 143 -2.30 19.59 -0.19
N LYS A 144 -1.56 20.68 0.05
CA LYS A 144 -2.17 22.01 0.30
C LYS A 144 -2.86 22.56 -0.95
N ARG A 145 -2.29 22.33 -2.14
CA ARG A 145 -2.93 22.72 -3.42
C ARG A 145 -4.23 21.94 -3.66
N MET A 146 -4.27 20.66 -3.28
CA MET A 146 -5.48 19.84 -3.36
C MET A 146 -6.58 20.36 -2.42
N GLU A 147 -6.22 20.77 -1.21
CA GLU A 147 -7.16 21.38 -0.27
C GLU A 147 -7.76 22.68 -0.82
N ALA A 148 -6.92 23.53 -1.42
CA ALA A 148 -7.37 24.76 -2.08
C ALA A 148 -8.28 24.51 -3.30
N ASN A 149 -8.20 23.33 -3.91
CA ASN A 149 -9.04 22.88 -5.01
C ASN A 149 -10.26 22.06 -4.56
N GLU A 150 -10.61 22.12 -3.26
CA GLU A 150 -11.75 21.42 -2.63
C GLU A 150 -11.66 19.89 -2.65
N MET A 151 -10.49 19.34 -3.04
CA MET A 151 -10.22 17.90 -3.08
C MET A 151 -9.76 17.40 -1.70
N THR A 152 -10.58 17.65 -0.68
CA THR A 152 -10.21 17.46 0.74
C THR A 152 -9.83 16.03 1.10
N CYS A 153 -10.50 15.02 0.54
CA CYS A 153 -10.16 13.61 0.77
C CYS A 153 -8.74 13.28 0.25
N VAL A 154 -8.41 13.72 -0.97
CA VAL A 154 -7.07 13.50 -1.55
C VAL A 154 -6.02 14.32 -0.80
N ALA A 155 -6.33 15.56 -0.42
CA ALA A 155 -5.45 16.41 0.37
C ALA A 155 -5.07 15.74 1.69
N ASN A 156 -6.06 15.24 2.44
CA ASN A 156 -5.84 14.58 3.73
C ASN A 156 -5.03 13.28 3.57
N ALA A 157 -5.37 12.46 2.57
CA ALA A 157 -4.62 11.24 2.28
C ALA A 157 -3.14 11.54 1.96
N ALA A 158 -2.89 12.52 1.08
CA ALA A 158 -1.56 12.97 0.72
C ALA A 158 -0.77 13.53 1.92
N GLN A 159 -1.42 14.31 2.79
CA GLN A 159 -0.79 14.82 4.02
C GLN A 159 -0.40 13.70 4.97
N ILE A 160 -1.27 12.70 5.17
CA ILE A 160 -0.98 11.55 6.02
C ILE A 160 0.22 10.77 5.47
N VAL A 161 0.23 10.46 4.17
CA VAL A 161 1.34 9.74 3.53
C VAL A 161 2.65 10.54 3.61
N ALA A 162 2.62 11.86 3.41
CA ALA A 162 3.80 12.70 3.58
C ALA A 162 4.36 12.65 5.02
N ARG A 163 3.48 12.60 6.03
CA ARG A 163 3.89 12.43 7.43
C ARG A 163 4.44 11.03 7.72
N LEU A 164 3.85 9.99 7.15
CA LEU A 164 4.37 8.61 7.27
C LEU A 164 5.76 8.48 6.64
N HIS A 165 5.99 9.10 5.47
CA HIS A 165 7.31 9.15 4.86
C HIS A 165 8.34 9.85 5.76
N ALA A 166 7.97 10.99 6.37
CA ALA A 166 8.85 11.67 7.31
C ALA A 166 9.19 10.79 8.53
N ARG A 167 8.25 9.99 9.04
CA ARG A 167 8.50 9.00 10.10
C ARG A 167 9.49 7.91 9.69
N GLY A 168 9.71 7.67 8.41
CA GLY A 168 10.73 6.73 7.92
C GLY A 168 12.17 7.23 8.11
N LYS A 169 12.38 8.53 8.35
CA LYS A 169 13.71 9.14 8.45
C LYS A 169 14.25 9.04 9.88
N PRO A 170 15.41 8.42 10.14
CA PRO A 170 15.95 8.25 11.48
C PRO A 170 16.10 9.57 12.27
N ASN A 171 16.53 10.64 11.60
CA ASN A 171 16.70 11.95 12.23
C ASN A 171 15.36 12.53 12.71
N GLU A 172 14.28 12.37 11.93
CA GLU A 172 12.94 12.81 12.32
C GLU A 172 12.37 11.95 13.45
N GLN A 173 12.64 10.64 13.44
CA GLN A 173 12.27 9.73 14.52
C GLN A 173 12.90 10.17 15.84
N GLN A 174 14.21 10.45 15.84
CA GLN A 174 14.94 10.88 17.03
C GLN A 174 14.49 12.27 17.50
N ALA A 175 14.35 13.24 16.58
CA ALA A 175 14.00 14.61 16.94
C ALA A 175 12.58 14.74 17.52
N ARG A 176 11.64 13.88 17.11
CA ARG A 176 10.22 14.01 17.44
C ARG A 176 9.64 12.81 18.20
N GLY A 177 10.46 11.83 18.56
CA GLY A 177 10.02 10.62 19.26
C GLY A 177 9.02 9.79 18.46
N LEU A 178 9.18 9.72 17.14
CA LEU A 178 8.22 9.06 16.25
C LEU A 178 8.56 7.58 16.05
N ARG A 179 7.54 6.72 16.00
CA ARG A 179 7.70 5.33 15.57
C ARG A 179 7.93 5.25 14.05
N PRO A 180 8.74 4.29 13.55
CA PRO A 180 8.83 4.02 12.12
C PRO A 180 7.50 3.50 11.57
N PRO A 181 7.26 3.61 10.24
CA PRO A 181 6.13 2.94 9.59
C PRO A 181 6.16 1.43 9.83
N GLU A 182 4.99 0.86 10.15
CA GLU A 182 4.78 -0.57 10.39
C GLU A 182 3.69 -1.14 9.47
N GLY A 183 3.44 -2.45 9.57
CA GLY A 183 2.40 -3.09 8.79
C GLY A 183 1.02 -2.51 9.12
N GLY A 184 0.29 -2.07 8.10
CA GLY A 184 -0.95 -1.31 8.21
C GLY A 184 -0.79 0.15 7.79
N ASP A 185 0.34 0.80 8.09
CA ASP A 185 0.62 2.15 7.59
C ASP A 185 0.92 2.11 6.07
N ASP A 186 1.62 1.07 5.63
CA ASP A 186 1.90 0.77 4.23
C ASP A 186 0.62 0.44 3.44
N GLU A 187 -0.25 -0.38 4.02
CA GLU A 187 -1.58 -0.68 3.47
C GLU A 187 -2.42 0.60 3.32
N PHE A 188 -2.45 1.45 4.34
CA PHE A 188 -3.13 2.75 4.26
C PHE A 188 -2.55 3.65 3.16
N ALA A 189 -1.22 3.66 3.00
CA ALA A 189 -0.58 4.44 1.95
C ALA A 189 -0.94 3.92 0.55
N LEU A 190 -1.07 2.60 0.37
CA LEU A 190 -1.56 2.00 -0.88
C LEU A 190 -3.02 2.37 -1.15
N GLU A 191 -3.88 2.27 -0.14
CA GLU A 191 -5.29 2.68 -0.25
C GLU A 191 -5.42 4.17 -0.60
N SER A 192 -4.50 5.01 -0.11
CA SER A 192 -4.44 6.44 -0.44
C SER A 192 -4.17 6.68 -1.93
N VAL A 193 -3.32 5.87 -2.56
CA VAL A 193 -3.10 5.90 -4.02
C VAL A 193 -4.37 5.47 -4.74
N GLY A 194 -4.99 4.37 -4.30
CA GLY A 194 -6.22 3.88 -4.91
C GLY A 194 -7.39 4.85 -4.82
N LEU A 195 -7.56 5.51 -3.67
CA LEU A 195 -8.50 6.61 -3.48
C LEU A 195 -8.22 7.75 -4.47
N THR A 196 -6.97 8.19 -4.57
CA THR A 196 -6.57 9.29 -5.45
C THR A 196 -6.91 8.98 -6.91
N LEU A 197 -6.62 7.78 -7.40
CA LEU A 197 -6.98 7.35 -8.77
C LEU A 197 -8.49 7.39 -9.01
N ARG A 198 -9.30 6.97 -8.03
CA ARG A 198 -10.77 7.01 -8.12
C ARG A 198 -11.30 8.43 -8.13
N GLU A 199 -10.82 9.29 -7.24
CA GLU A 199 -11.21 10.71 -7.16
C GLU A 199 -10.85 11.49 -8.43
N PHE A 200 -9.77 11.11 -9.11
CA PHE A 200 -9.38 11.71 -10.39
C PHE A 200 -10.17 11.19 -11.58
N GLY A 201 -10.98 10.15 -11.39
CA GLY A 201 -11.64 9.43 -12.48
C GLY A 201 -10.65 8.65 -13.36
N TRP A 202 -9.45 8.36 -12.87
CA TRP A 202 -8.40 7.62 -13.58
C TRP A 202 -8.43 6.11 -13.30
N ALA A 203 -9.39 5.64 -12.50
CA ALA A 203 -9.57 4.21 -12.23
C ALA A 203 -10.54 3.57 -13.24
N VAL A 204 -10.19 2.39 -13.76
CA VAL A 204 -11.13 1.56 -14.53
C VAL A 204 -12.30 1.16 -13.62
N ARG A 205 -13.53 1.34 -14.10
CA ARG A 205 -14.77 0.99 -13.40
C ARG A 205 -15.14 -0.47 -13.57
#